data_AF-A0A395YIC8-F1
#
_entry.id   AF-A0A395YIC8-F1
#
_cell.length_a   1.000
_cell.length_b   1.000
_cell.length_c   1.000
_cell.angle_alpha   90.00
_cell.angle_beta   90.00
_cell.angle_gamma   90.00
#
_symmetry.space_group_name_H-M   'P 1'
#
loop_
_entity.id
_entity.type
_entity.pdbx_description
1 polymer ?
#
loop_
_entity_poly.entity_id
_entity_poly.type
_entity_poly.pdbx_seq_one_letter_code
_entity_poly.pdbx_strand_id
1 'polypeptide(L)'
;MPDVATNDQTPTYTQAETLENVVSGEKLSLSFGKIMKAIADLIAHKADPVIHITSSERTKWNAVTNKVDKVTGKQLSSNDYTTAEKLKLAGIAEGADKYVHPTTSGNKHIPAGGSSGQILRWSADGSASWGMESNSNTKMTQTNSTDSGDYRLLLSSNANDTTETGTGRKSCNFLANPATGEFYAKGYRRIDLTGQSLDMDTITLSSGTPMIMRYIEKTSQGAASISNIPVADQPFLLDVELMRWASTEDFVTMQTFRSVKNRTNEYVRYCSNGTWSGWTARVFTDTKYTHPESGAAAGTYRSVTVNSQGHVTAGTNPTTLSEYGITDAAARSHDHDGSYLKKGAIKWNDLKGGS
;
A
#
# COMPACT_ATOMS: atom_id res chain seq x y z
N MET A 1 -133.43 -68.59 -2.29
CA MET A 1 -132.32 -68.44 -1.33
C MET A 1 -131.27 -69.46 -1.71
N PRO A 2 -129.97 -69.24 -1.55
CA PRO A 2 -129.42 -68.47 -0.43
C PRO A 2 -128.21 -67.58 -0.79
N ASP A 3 -127.97 -66.62 0.10
CA ASP A 3 -126.64 -66.33 0.60
C ASP A 3 -125.91 -67.65 0.90
N VAL A 4 -125.14 -68.17 -0.08
CA VAL A 4 -124.21 -69.28 0.19
C VAL A 4 -122.82 -68.70 0.24
N ALA A 5 -122.46 -68.33 1.46
CA ALA A 5 -121.08 -68.22 1.91
C ALA A 5 -120.31 -69.50 1.49
N THR A 6 -119.67 -69.43 0.33
CA THR A 6 -118.58 -70.32 -0.08
C THR A 6 -117.44 -69.43 -0.55
N ASN A 7 -116.93 -68.66 0.41
CA ASN A 7 -115.80 -67.73 0.32
C ASN A 7 -114.45 -68.41 -0.02
N ASP A 8 -114.47 -69.71 -0.32
CA ASP A 8 -113.29 -70.53 -0.60
C ASP A 8 -113.50 -71.28 -1.91
N GLN A 9 -113.70 -70.50 -2.98
CA GLN A 9 -113.80 -71.06 -4.32
C GLN A 9 -112.38 -71.35 -4.85
N THR A 10 -112.23 -72.45 -5.57
CA THR A 10 -111.05 -72.74 -6.41
C THR A 10 -111.36 -72.37 -7.85
N PRO A 11 -111.33 -71.08 -8.22
CA PRO A 11 -111.60 -70.68 -9.59
C PRO A 11 -110.50 -71.23 -10.49
N THR A 12 -110.89 -71.77 -11.64
CA THR A 12 -109.95 -72.07 -12.73
C THR A 12 -109.75 -70.80 -13.54
N TYR A 13 -108.49 -70.40 -13.73
CA TYR A 13 -108.11 -69.25 -14.54
C TYR A 13 -106.86 -69.56 -15.34
N THR A 14 -106.71 -68.85 -16.44
CA THR A 14 -105.55 -68.95 -17.34
C THR A 14 -104.85 -67.61 -17.33
N GLN A 15 -103.52 -67.60 -17.34
CA GLN A 15 -102.74 -66.38 -17.45
C GLN A 15 -103.15 -65.58 -18.70
N ALA A 16 -103.30 -64.27 -18.55
CA ALA A 16 -103.53 -63.39 -19.70
C ALA A 16 -102.28 -63.32 -20.59
N GLU A 17 -102.45 -63.28 -21.90
CA GLU A 17 -101.34 -63.23 -22.85
C GLU A 17 -100.58 -61.88 -22.80
N THR A 18 -101.27 -60.81 -22.41
CA THR A 18 -100.78 -59.42 -22.36
C THR A 18 -101.04 -58.78 -21.00
N LEU A 19 -100.22 -57.79 -20.64
CA LEU A 19 -100.39 -57.02 -19.41
C LEU A 19 -101.54 -56.01 -19.56
N GLU A 20 -102.62 -56.22 -18.81
CA GLU A 20 -103.82 -55.37 -18.87
C GLU A 20 -104.35 -55.03 -17.48
N ASN A 21 -105.05 -53.89 -17.37
CA ASN A 21 -105.70 -53.47 -16.14
C ASN A 21 -106.96 -54.32 -15.85
N VAL A 22 -107.23 -54.55 -14.56
CA VAL A 22 -108.46 -55.15 -14.06
C VAL A 22 -109.61 -54.16 -14.25
N VAL A 23 -110.77 -54.63 -14.73
CA VAL A 23 -111.95 -53.81 -15.03
C VAL A 23 -113.13 -54.24 -14.17
N SER A 24 -113.85 -53.27 -13.61
CA SER A 24 -115.02 -53.55 -12.76
C SER A 24 -116.12 -54.29 -13.52
N GLY A 25 -116.68 -55.33 -12.90
CA GLY A 25 -117.74 -56.17 -13.48
C GLY A 25 -117.26 -57.29 -14.41
N GLU A 26 -115.95 -57.45 -14.61
CA GLU A 26 -115.41 -58.55 -15.41
C GLU A 26 -115.48 -59.90 -14.66
N LYS A 27 -115.39 -61.01 -15.40
CA LYS A 27 -115.38 -62.36 -14.80
C LYS A 27 -114.14 -62.52 -13.93
N LEU A 28 -114.28 -63.06 -12.72
CA LEU A 28 -113.17 -63.29 -11.78
C LEU A 28 -112.00 -64.07 -12.40
N SER A 29 -112.27 -65.04 -13.28
CA SER A 29 -111.23 -65.80 -13.98
C SER A 29 -110.35 -64.93 -14.89
N LEU A 30 -110.91 -63.85 -15.46
CA LEU A 30 -110.18 -62.90 -16.28
C LEU A 30 -109.33 -61.96 -15.43
N SER A 31 -109.88 -61.46 -14.32
CA SER A 31 -109.12 -60.63 -13.37
C SER A 31 -107.93 -61.38 -12.78
N PHE A 32 -108.12 -62.65 -12.37
CA PHE A 32 -107.02 -63.48 -11.88
C PHE A 32 -105.98 -63.79 -12.96
N GLY A 33 -106.41 -63.99 -14.22
CA GLY A 33 -105.50 -64.15 -15.36
C GLY A 33 -104.60 -62.92 -15.59
N LYS A 34 -105.15 -61.70 -15.49
CA LYS A 34 -104.41 -60.44 -15.62
C LYS A 34 -103.42 -60.22 -14.46
N ILE A 35 -103.86 -60.49 -13.23
CA ILE A 35 -102.99 -60.41 -12.04
C ILE A 35 -101.83 -61.40 -12.15
N MET A 36 -102.09 -62.63 -12.58
CA MET A 36 -101.06 -63.65 -12.81
C MET A 36 -100.05 -63.22 -13.88
N LYS A 37 -100.46 -62.52 -14.94
CA LYS A 37 -99.55 -61.96 -15.96
C LYS A 37 -98.65 -60.85 -15.40
N ALA A 38 -99.22 -59.92 -14.63
CA ALA A 38 -98.47 -58.85 -13.97
C ALA A 38 -97.38 -59.39 -13.02
N ILE A 39 -97.72 -60.43 -12.24
CA ILE A 39 -96.77 -61.06 -11.31
C ILE A 39 -95.66 -61.80 -12.08
N ALA A 40 -96.01 -62.53 -13.14
CA ALA A 40 -95.02 -63.24 -13.95
C ALA A 40 -94.02 -62.30 -14.64
N ASP A 41 -94.50 -61.18 -15.18
CA ASP A 41 -93.64 -60.17 -15.82
C ASP A 41 -92.74 -59.45 -14.81
N LEU A 42 -93.23 -59.20 -13.59
CA LEU A 42 -92.42 -58.66 -12.50
C LEU A 42 -91.30 -59.62 -12.06
N ILE A 43 -91.60 -60.91 -11.96
CA ILE A 43 -90.60 -61.94 -11.62
C ILE A 43 -89.55 -62.03 -12.73
N ALA A 44 -89.96 -62.04 -14.00
CA ALA A 44 -89.06 -62.02 -15.14
C ALA A 44 -88.17 -60.77 -15.15
N HIS A 45 -88.74 -59.58 -14.88
CA HIS A 45 -88.00 -58.33 -14.80
C HIS A 45 -86.95 -58.34 -13.66
N LYS A 46 -87.27 -58.87 -12.47
CA LYS A 46 -86.31 -58.95 -11.36
C LYS A 46 -85.19 -59.97 -11.57
N ALA A 47 -85.43 -60.99 -12.39
CA ALA A 47 -84.44 -62.01 -12.70
C ALA A 47 -83.44 -61.58 -13.80
N ASP A 48 -83.72 -60.49 -14.51
CA ASP A 48 -82.87 -59.99 -15.59
C ASP A 48 -81.84 -58.97 -15.06
N PRO A 49 -80.52 -59.29 -15.07
CA PRO A 49 -79.46 -58.41 -14.58
C PRO A 49 -79.16 -57.22 -15.51
N VAL A 50 -79.82 -57.14 -16.68
CA VAL A 50 -79.56 -56.22 -17.79
C VAL A 50 -80.70 -55.19 -17.96
N ILE A 51 -81.92 -55.50 -17.51
CA ILE A 51 -83.13 -54.69 -17.72
C ILE A 51 -83.24 -53.43 -16.83
N HIS A 52 -82.42 -53.26 -15.77
CA HIS A 52 -82.45 -52.06 -14.92
C HIS A 52 -82.12 -50.73 -15.65
N ILE A 53 -81.66 -50.80 -16.90
CA ILE A 53 -81.48 -49.66 -17.80
C ILE A 53 -81.82 -50.13 -19.21
N THR A 54 -82.76 -49.45 -19.85
CA THR A 54 -83.24 -49.78 -21.19
C THR A 54 -82.10 -49.72 -22.22
N SER A 55 -82.24 -50.43 -23.35
CA SER A 55 -81.28 -50.34 -24.46
C SER A 55 -81.05 -48.91 -24.93
N SER A 56 -82.09 -48.08 -24.89
CA SER A 56 -82.01 -46.64 -25.20
C SER A 56 -81.21 -45.85 -24.17
N GLU A 57 -81.37 -46.13 -22.88
CA GLU A 57 -80.57 -45.51 -21.81
C GLU A 57 -79.11 -45.96 -21.87
N ARG A 58 -78.84 -47.21 -22.25
CA ARG A 58 -77.48 -47.71 -22.50
C ARG A 58 -76.83 -47.01 -23.68
N THR A 59 -77.57 -46.83 -24.77
CA THR A 59 -77.09 -46.08 -25.94
C THR A 59 -76.83 -44.63 -25.57
N LYS A 60 -77.69 -43.98 -24.77
CA LYS A 60 -77.46 -42.62 -24.25
C LYS A 60 -76.23 -42.54 -23.35
N TRP A 61 -76.00 -43.52 -22.48
CA TRP A 61 -74.82 -43.55 -21.60
C TRP A 61 -73.50 -43.74 -22.36
N ASN A 62 -73.54 -44.52 -23.45
CA ASN A 62 -72.40 -44.71 -24.36
C ASN A 62 -72.25 -43.57 -25.37
N ALA A 63 -73.32 -42.79 -25.63
CA ALA A 63 -73.32 -41.62 -26.50
C ALA A 63 -73.09 -40.30 -25.76
N VAL A 64 -72.79 -40.31 -24.45
CA VAL A 64 -72.37 -39.11 -23.73
C VAL A 64 -71.06 -38.62 -24.33
N THR A 65 -71.14 -37.56 -25.14
CA THR A 65 -70.06 -37.03 -25.98
C THR A 65 -68.82 -36.57 -25.19
N ASN A 66 -68.95 -36.44 -23.86
CA ASN A 66 -67.89 -35.99 -22.96
C ASN A 66 -67.43 -37.09 -21.99
N LYS A 67 -67.84 -38.34 -22.19
CA LYS A 67 -67.32 -39.44 -21.39
C LYS A 67 -65.90 -39.75 -21.84
N VAL A 68 -64.99 -39.86 -20.88
CA VAL A 68 -63.63 -40.36 -21.12
C VAL A 68 -63.62 -41.85 -20.80
N ASP A 69 -63.42 -42.70 -21.81
CA ASP A 69 -63.28 -44.14 -21.61
C ASP A 69 -61.95 -44.50 -20.92
N LYS A 70 -61.98 -45.51 -20.06
CA LYS A 70 -60.77 -46.04 -19.42
C LYS A 70 -59.99 -46.91 -20.40
N VAL A 71 -58.72 -46.61 -20.61
CA VAL A 71 -57.80 -47.42 -21.42
C VAL A 71 -56.62 -47.88 -20.57
N THR A 72 -56.30 -49.18 -20.62
CA THR A 72 -55.21 -49.80 -19.86
C THR A 72 -53.85 -49.16 -20.19
N GLY A 73 -53.07 -48.81 -19.17
CA GLY A 73 -51.76 -48.16 -19.32
C GLY A 73 -51.81 -46.62 -19.40
N LYS A 74 -53.01 -46.02 -19.38
CA LYS A 74 -53.19 -44.56 -19.24
C LYS A 74 -53.86 -44.25 -17.90
N GLN A 75 -53.38 -43.21 -17.20
CA GLN A 75 -54.11 -42.68 -16.04
C GLN A 75 -55.42 -42.03 -16.52
N LEU A 76 -56.53 -42.24 -15.79
CA LEU A 76 -57.84 -41.67 -16.12
C LEU A 76 -57.86 -40.15 -15.85
N SER A 77 -57.54 -39.34 -16.86
CA SER A 77 -58.24 -38.09 -17.22
C SER A 77 -57.44 -37.35 -18.29
N SER A 78 -57.83 -37.46 -19.56
CA SER A 78 -57.23 -36.65 -20.64
C SER A 78 -57.75 -35.19 -20.67
N ASN A 79 -58.02 -34.62 -19.49
CA ASN A 79 -58.43 -33.23 -19.30
C ASN A 79 -57.32 -32.34 -18.71
N ASP A 80 -56.11 -32.85 -18.51
CA ASP A 80 -55.00 -32.00 -18.03
C ASP A 80 -54.52 -30.99 -19.08
N TYR A 81 -54.92 -31.18 -20.35
CA TYR A 81 -54.53 -30.30 -21.45
C TYR A 81 -55.69 -30.09 -22.43
N THR A 82 -56.03 -28.83 -22.65
CA THR A 82 -56.92 -28.33 -23.71
C THR A 82 -56.37 -28.68 -25.10
N THR A 83 -57.23 -28.65 -26.13
CA THR A 83 -56.80 -28.83 -27.53
C THR A 83 -55.70 -27.84 -27.94
N ALA A 84 -55.76 -26.61 -27.42
CA ALA A 84 -54.73 -25.59 -27.65
C ALA A 84 -53.38 -25.98 -27.02
N GLU A 85 -53.39 -26.53 -25.80
CA GLU A 85 -52.17 -27.01 -25.13
C GLU A 85 -51.59 -28.24 -25.82
N LYS A 86 -52.44 -29.17 -26.30
CA LYS A 86 -51.99 -30.34 -27.07
C LYS A 86 -51.35 -29.95 -28.39
N LEU A 87 -51.90 -28.96 -29.10
CA LEU A 87 -51.29 -28.43 -30.33
C LEU A 87 -49.96 -27.72 -30.06
N LYS A 88 -49.87 -26.95 -28.96
CA LYS A 88 -48.61 -26.33 -28.53
C LYS A 88 -47.55 -27.40 -28.22
N LEU A 89 -47.92 -28.45 -27.49
CA LEU A 89 -47.00 -29.53 -27.11
C LEU A 89 -46.54 -30.35 -28.32
N ALA A 90 -47.45 -30.65 -29.25
CA ALA A 90 -47.14 -31.37 -30.49
C ALA A 90 -46.20 -30.58 -31.41
N GLY A 91 -46.16 -29.24 -31.29
CA GLY A 91 -45.24 -28.37 -32.03
C GLY A 91 -43.85 -28.24 -31.39
N ILE A 92 -43.63 -28.76 -30.18
CA ILE A 92 -42.33 -28.77 -29.52
C ILE A 92 -41.52 -29.93 -30.10
N ALA A 93 -40.60 -29.62 -31.02
CA ALA A 93 -39.72 -30.59 -31.65
C ALA A 93 -38.73 -31.22 -30.64
N GLU A 94 -38.25 -32.41 -30.96
CA GLU A 94 -37.23 -33.11 -30.19
C GLU A 94 -35.96 -32.23 -30.11
N GLY A 95 -35.65 -31.69 -28.92
CA GLY A 95 -34.50 -30.80 -28.70
C GLY A 95 -34.82 -29.31 -28.46
N ALA A 96 -36.09 -28.92 -28.31
CA ALA A 96 -36.49 -27.55 -27.96
C ALA A 96 -35.83 -27.01 -26.67
N ASP A 97 -35.37 -27.90 -25.78
CA ASP A 97 -34.71 -27.55 -24.52
C ASP A 97 -33.17 -27.67 -24.60
N LYS A 98 -32.61 -28.04 -25.76
CA LYS A 98 -31.19 -28.37 -25.91
C LYS A 98 -30.34 -27.15 -26.28
N TYR A 99 -30.46 -26.06 -25.52
CA TYR A 99 -29.41 -25.05 -25.55
C TYR A 99 -28.23 -25.54 -24.70
N VAL A 100 -27.28 -26.23 -25.34
CA VAL A 100 -25.99 -26.54 -24.74
C VAL A 100 -25.07 -25.36 -25.03
N HIS A 101 -24.72 -24.59 -23.98
CA HIS A 101 -23.78 -23.49 -24.12
C HIS A 101 -22.46 -24.04 -24.69
N PRO A 102 -22.01 -23.57 -25.86
CA PRO A 102 -20.82 -24.17 -26.47
C PRO A 102 -19.58 -23.85 -25.62
N THR A 103 -18.61 -24.78 -25.61
CA THR A 103 -17.39 -24.67 -24.78
C THR A 103 -16.15 -24.25 -25.56
N THR A 104 -16.30 -23.98 -26.86
CA THR A 104 -15.23 -23.50 -27.75
C THR A 104 -14.91 -22.02 -27.50
N SER A 105 -13.73 -21.57 -27.94
CA SER A 105 -13.32 -20.17 -27.86
C SER A 105 -14.35 -19.25 -28.56
N GLY A 106 -14.71 -18.12 -27.95
CA GLY A 106 -15.81 -17.25 -28.38
C GLY A 106 -17.17 -17.58 -27.74
N ASN A 107 -17.37 -18.84 -27.33
CA ASN A 107 -18.57 -19.28 -26.62
C ASN A 107 -18.34 -19.45 -25.11
N LYS A 108 -17.09 -19.52 -24.65
CA LYS A 108 -16.75 -18.97 -23.32
C LYS A 108 -16.77 -17.45 -23.49
N HIS A 109 -17.13 -16.67 -22.48
CA HIS A 109 -17.23 -15.19 -22.53
C HIS A 109 -15.91 -14.43 -22.86
N ILE A 110 -14.98 -15.07 -23.57
CA ILE A 110 -13.72 -14.57 -24.10
C ILE A 110 -13.71 -14.83 -25.63
N PRO A 111 -13.69 -13.78 -26.47
CA PRO A 111 -13.58 -13.88 -27.94
C PRO A 111 -12.42 -14.78 -28.41
N ALA A 112 -12.62 -15.52 -29.50
CA ALA A 112 -11.55 -16.30 -30.14
C ALA A 112 -10.48 -15.38 -30.78
N GLY A 113 -9.32 -15.94 -31.14
CA GLY A 113 -8.27 -15.23 -31.89
C GLY A 113 -7.28 -14.40 -31.06
N GLY A 114 -7.34 -14.48 -29.73
CA GLY A 114 -6.35 -13.85 -28.86
C GLY A 114 -4.96 -14.48 -29.00
N SER A 115 -3.93 -13.66 -28.93
CA SER A 115 -2.51 -14.04 -28.91
C SER A 115 -1.88 -13.72 -27.54
N SER A 116 -0.74 -14.34 -27.23
CA SER A 116 0.03 -14.02 -26.02
C SER A 116 0.39 -12.52 -25.99
N GLY A 117 0.23 -11.88 -24.83
CA GLY A 117 0.46 -10.43 -24.66
C GLY A 117 -0.73 -9.52 -25.03
N GLN A 118 -1.89 -10.10 -25.34
CA GLN A 118 -3.13 -9.34 -25.58
C GLN A 118 -4.08 -9.41 -24.38
N ILE A 119 -4.85 -8.34 -24.20
CA ILE A 119 -5.92 -8.22 -23.19
C ILE A 119 -7.25 -7.91 -23.89
N LEU A 120 -8.37 -8.30 -23.27
CA LEU A 120 -9.69 -7.87 -23.72
C LEU A 120 -9.91 -6.42 -23.34
N ARG A 121 -10.18 -5.59 -24.35
CA ARG A 121 -10.53 -4.19 -24.19
C ARG A 121 -12.01 -4.01 -24.46
N TRP A 122 -12.64 -3.13 -23.70
CA TRP A 122 -14.02 -2.74 -23.96
C TRP A 122 -14.12 -2.05 -25.33
N SER A 123 -15.05 -2.48 -26.18
CA SER A 123 -15.33 -1.85 -27.48
C SER A 123 -16.72 -1.20 -27.54
N ALA A 124 -17.73 -1.86 -27.00
CA ALA A 124 -19.11 -1.36 -26.87
C ALA A 124 -19.85 -2.28 -25.87
N ASP A 125 -21.06 -1.90 -25.46
CA ASP A 125 -21.88 -2.73 -24.56
C ASP A 125 -22.02 -4.17 -25.06
N GLY A 126 -21.63 -5.13 -24.23
CA GLY A 126 -21.63 -6.56 -24.56
C GLY A 126 -20.52 -7.02 -25.52
N SER A 127 -19.61 -6.15 -25.94
CA SER A 127 -18.50 -6.49 -26.86
C SER A 127 -17.13 -6.12 -26.28
N ALA A 128 -16.15 -6.99 -26.56
CA ALA A 128 -14.76 -6.75 -26.26
C ALA A 128 -13.90 -7.08 -27.48
N SER A 129 -12.81 -6.34 -27.67
CA SER A 129 -11.82 -6.57 -28.72
C SER A 129 -10.46 -6.88 -28.11
N TRP A 130 -9.67 -7.72 -28.78
CA TRP A 130 -8.28 -7.95 -28.37
C TRP A 130 -7.44 -6.71 -28.67
N GLY A 131 -6.80 -6.17 -27.64
CA GLY A 131 -5.79 -5.14 -27.79
C GLY A 131 -4.48 -5.60 -27.18
N MET A 132 -3.36 -5.06 -27.67
CA MET A 132 -2.07 -5.21 -26.99
C MET A 132 -2.21 -4.74 -25.53
N GLU A 133 -1.52 -5.37 -24.60
CA GLU A 133 -1.33 -4.77 -23.27
C GLU A 133 -0.58 -3.45 -23.46
N SER A 134 -1.26 -2.31 -23.28
CA SER A 134 -0.57 -1.03 -23.17
C SER A 134 -0.05 -1.01 -21.75
N ASN A 135 1.21 -1.36 -21.59
CA ASN A 135 2.01 -1.05 -20.42
C ASN A 135 2.18 0.47 -20.31
N SER A 136 1.08 1.17 -20.02
CA SER A 136 1.03 2.61 -19.71
C SER A 136 1.52 2.91 -18.30
N ASN A 137 1.96 1.91 -17.53
CA ASN A 137 2.94 2.17 -16.50
C ASN A 137 4.14 2.74 -17.25
N THR A 138 4.39 4.02 -17.07
CA THR A 138 5.61 4.73 -17.48
C THR A 138 6.81 3.95 -16.97
N LYS A 139 7.19 2.89 -17.68
CA LYS A 139 8.41 2.18 -17.40
C LYS A 139 9.48 3.19 -17.76
N MET A 140 10.28 3.59 -16.78
CA MET A 140 11.61 4.09 -17.08
C MET A 140 12.35 2.93 -17.76
N THR A 141 12.15 2.75 -19.06
CA THR A 141 12.83 1.74 -19.87
C THR A 141 14.23 2.25 -20.13
N GLN A 142 15.12 2.07 -19.15
CA GLN A 142 16.54 1.98 -19.46
C GLN A 142 16.76 0.58 -20.04
N THR A 143 16.55 0.45 -21.36
CA THR A 143 16.96 -0.76 -22.07
C THR A 143 18.46 -0.86 -21.89
N ASN A 144 18.92 -1.90 -21.20
CA ASN A 144 20.33 -2.26 -21.12
C ASN A 144 20.74 -2.73 -22.52
N SER A 145 20.86 -1.81 -23.48
CA SER A 145 21.35 -2.16 -24.80
C SER A 145 22.86 -2.37 -24.66
N THR A 146 23.19 -3.63 -24.32
CA THR A 146 24.42 -4.33 -24.70
C THR A 146 25.71 -3.54 -24.50
N ASP A 147 26.48 -3.94 -23.47
CA ASP A 147 27.91 -3.64 -23.26
C ASP A 147 28.33 -2.17 -23.11
N SER A 148 27.45 -1.21 -23.41
CA SER A 148 27.70 0.20 -23.23
C SER A 148 27.47 0.57 -21.77
N GLY A 149 28.55 0.85 -21.03
CA GLY A 149 28.52 1.34 -19.64
C GLY A 149 27.87 2.73 -19.46
N ASP A 150 26.95 3.11 -20.34
CA ASP A 150 26.24 4.38 -20.32
C ASP A 150 24.98 4.29 -19.44
N TYR A 151 25.19 4.42 -18.13
CA TYR A 151 24.13 4.39 -17.12
C TYR A 151 23.28 5.66 -17.05
N ARG A 152 23.43 6.63 -17.96
CA ARG A 152 22.66 7.88 -17.92
C ARG A 152 21.16 7.62 -18.01
N LEU A 153 20.41 8.27 -17.13
CA LEU A 153 18.96 8.24 -17.12
C LEU A 153 18.43 8.98 -18.36
N LEU A 154 17.64 8.32 -19.20
CA LEU A 154 16.95 8.96 -20.32
C LEU A 154 15.65 9.59 -19.82
N LEU A 155 15.48 10.91 -20.04
CA LEU A 155 14.21 11.61 -19.80
C LEU A 155 13.60 11.91 -21.18
N SER A 156 12.51 11.24 -21.51
CA SER A 156 11.78 11.43 -22.77
C SER A 156 10.29 11.60 -22.49
N SER A 157 9.63 12.46 -23.27
CA SER A 157 8.17 12.58 -23.28
C SER A 157 7.49 11.42 -24.05
N ASN A 158 8.28 10.54 -24.67
CA ASN A 158 7.83 9.35 -25.39
C ASN A 158 8.34 8.07 -24.70
N ALA A 159 7.42 7.19 -24.28
CA ALA A 159 7.73 5.99 -23.52
C ALA A 159 8.53 4.92 -24.30
N ASN A 160 8.55 4.97 -25.64
CA ASN A 160 9.24 3.99 -26.49
C ASN A 160 10.62 4.46 -26.98
N ASP A 161 11.07 5.61 -26.52
CA ASP A 161 12.34 6.20 -26.92
C ASP A 161 13.48 5.53 -26.16
N THR A 162 14.26 4.70 -26.85
CA THR A 162 15.39 3.95 -26.27
C THR A 162 16.75 4.49 -26.73
N THR A 163 16.73 5.52 -27.58
CA THR A 163 17.90 6.18 -28.16
C THR A 163 17.77 7.70 -27.99
N GLU A 164 18.86 8.46 -28.10
CA GLU A 164 18.76 9.93 -28.13
C GLU A 164 18.11 10.35 -29.46
N THR A 165 16.78 10.37 -29.51
CA THR A 165 16.05 11.01 -30.61
C THR A 165 15.76 12.47 -30.27
N GLY A 166 15.30 13.28 -31.23
CA GLY A 166 15.12 14.73 -31.06
C GLY A 166 14.24 15.17 -29.86
N THR A 167 13.48 14.25 -29.26
CA THR A 167 12.60 14.46 -28.10
C THR A 167 13.08 13.83 -26.78
N GLY A 168 14.10 12.96 -26.81
CA GLY A 168 14.66 12.30 -25.62
C GLY A 168 16.11 12.71 -25.39
N ARG A 169 16.44 13.20 -24.18
CA ARG A 169 17.83 13.51 -23.82
C ARG A 169 18.28 12.67 -22.63
N LYS A 170 19.41 11.97 -22.79
CA LYS A 170 20.09 11.35 -21.66
C LYS A 170 20.55 12.44 -20.71
N SER A 171 20.29 12.26 -19.44
CA SER A 171 20.67 13.25 -18.44
C SER A 171 22.19 13.26 -18.30
N CYS A 172 22.77 14.46 -18.23
CA CYS A 172 24.20 14.63 -17.96
C CYS A 172 24.54 14.45 -16.47
N ASN A 173 23.52 14.42 -15.61
CA ASN A 173 23.65 14.50 -14.17
C ASN A 173 23.08 13.28 -13.43
N PHE A 174 22.14 12.53 -14.00
CA PHE A 174 21.55 11.38 -13.33
C PHE A 174 21.92 10.08 -14.06
N LEU A 175 22.41 9.12 -13.30
CA LEU A 175 22.68 7.79 -13.83
C LEU A 175 21.92 6.78 -12.95
N ALA A 176 21.56 5.62 -13.49
CA ALA A 176 21.01 4.51 -12.73
C ALA A 176 21.69 3.23 -13.21
N ASN A 177 22.23 2.42 -12.28
CA ASN A 177 22.78 1.12 -12.60
C ASN A 177 21.73 0.04 -12.29
N PRO A 178 21.10 -0.57 -13.30
CA PRO A 178 20.07 -1.59 -13.08
C PRO A 178 20.63 -2.91 -12.54
N ALA A 179 21.93 -3.17 -12.69
CA ALA A 179 22.56 -4.39 -12.17
C ALA A 179 22.80 -4.33 -10.65
N THR A 180 23.06 -3.14 -10.10
CA THR A 180 23.29 -2.94 -8.66
C THR A 180 22.12 -2.27 -7.94
N GLY A 181 21.17 -1.69 -8.69
CA GLY A 181 20.07 -0.90 -8.13
C GLY A 181 20.49 0.51 -7.67
N GLU A 182 21.73 0.94 -7.95
CA GLU A 182 22.22 2.25 -7.52
C GLU A 182 21.69 3.39 -8.41
N PHE A 183 21.18 4.45 -7.79
CA PHE A 183 20.81 5.70 -8.44
C PHE A 183 21.85 6.79 -8.15
N TYR A 184 22.30 7.49 -9.18
CA TYR A 184 23.39 8.45 -9.14
C TYR A 184 22.90 9.85 -9.50
N ALA A 185 23.37 10.84 -8.76
CA ALA A 185 23.34 12.25 -9.14
C ALA A 185 24.78 12.80 -9.17
N LYS A 186 25.16 13.43 -10.27
CA LYS A 186 26.45 14.10 -10.48
C LYS A 186 26.55 15.22 -9.44
N GLY A 187 27.54 15.11 -8.55
CA GLY A 187 27.73 15.99 -7.40
C GLY A 187 27.48 15.35 -6.03
N TYR A 188 26.86 14.17 -5.94
CA TYR A 188 26.63 13.47 -4.66
C TYR A 188 27.32 12.10 -4.53
N ARG A 189 28.01 11.61 -5.57
CA ARG A 189 28.88 10.43 -5.47
C ARG A 189 30.27 10.83 -5.00
N ARG A 190 30.78 10.13 -3.98
CA ARG A 190 32.22 10.14 -3.65
C ARG A 190 32.95 9.42 -4.78
N ILE A 191 33.79 10.11 -5.55
CA ILE A 191 34.60 9.48 -6.61
C ILE A 191 35.63 8.58 -5.95
N ASP A 192 35.61 7.29 -6.28
CA ASP A 192 36.53 6.30 -5.73
C ASP A 192 37.87 6.33 -6.49
N LEU A 193 38.94 6.64 -5.77
CA LEU A 193 40.31 6.73 -6.28
C LEU A 193 41.15 5.49 -5.98
N THR A 194 40.55 4.45 -5.38
CA THR A 194 41.26 3.23 -4.97
C THR A 194 42.04 2.61 -6.14
N GLY A 195 43.36 2.52 -6.03
CA GLY A 195 44.24 1.88 -7.02
C GLY A 195 44.47 2.70 -8.30
N GLN A 196 44.07 3.97 -8.32
CA GLN A 196 44.31 4.85 -9.46
C GLN A 196 45.72 5.48 -9.42
N SER A 197 46.26 5.78 -10.61
CA SER A 197 47.45 6.61 -10.77
C SER A 197 47.01 8.03 -11.10
N LEU A 198 47.19 8.97 -10.18
CA LEU A 198 46.66 10.32 -10.32
C LEU A 198 47.53 11.33 -9.58
N ASP A 199 47.70 12.51 -10.18
CA ASP A 199 48.24 13.67 -9.49
C ASP A 199 47.11 14.48 -8.86
N MET A 200 47.17 14.69 -7.54
CA MET A 200 46.18 15.45 -6.78
C MET A 200 46.01 16.90 -7.27
N ASP A 201 47.00 17.45 -7.96
CA ASP A 201 46.96 18.80 -8.54
C ASP A 201 46.04 18.90 -9.77
N THR A 202 45.71 17.77 -10.38
CA THR A 202 44.76 17.68 -11.51
C THR A 202 43.31 17.72 -11.04
N ILE A 203 43.05 17.54 -9.74
CA ILE A 203 41.71 17.53 -9.17
C ILE A 203 41.31 18.95 -8.77
N THR A 204 40.90 19.73 -9.76
CA THR A 204 40.59 21.16 -9.61
C THR A 204 39.15 21.44 -10.06
N LEU A 205 38.51 22.44 -9.45
CA LEU A 205 37.22 22.95 -9.91
C LEU A 205 37.44 24.34 -10.49
N SER A 206 37.50 24.42 -11.82
CA SER A 206 37.85 25.63 -12.57
C SER A 206 36.81 25.97 -13.65
N SER A 207 35.56 25.54 -13.45
CA SER A 207 34.44 25.85 -14.36
C SER A 207 33.22 26.28 -13.54
N GLY A 208 32.30 27.04 -14.14
CA GLY A 208 31.09 27.54 -13.46
C GLY A 208 30.09 26.46 -13.01
N THR A 209 30.42 25.19 -13.18
CA THR A 209 29.69 24.05 -12.62
C THR A 209 30.70 23.07 -11.99
N PRO A 210 30.19 22.03 -11.31
CA PRO A 210 30.28 21.71 -9.86
C PRO A 210 30.76 22.75 -8.82
N MET A 211 30.07 22.83 -7.68
CA MET A 211 30.47 23.62 -6.49
C MET A 211 31.27 22.82 -5.46
N ILE A 212 30.99 21.52 -5.32
CA ILE A 212 31.67 20.61 -4.39
C ILE A 212 31.79 19.23 -5.04
N MET A 213 32.95 18.60 -4.92
CA MET A 213 33.22 17.22 -5.31
C MET A 213 33.93 16.50 -4.17
N ARG A 214 33.45 15.30 -3.81
CA ARG A 214 34.07 14.45 -2.79
C ARG A 214 34.74 13.26 -3.46
N TYR A 215 35.93 12.91 -3.01
CA TYR A 215 36.70 11.75 -3.44
C TYR A 215 37.04 10.88 -2.23
N ILE A 216 37.21 9.58 -2.46
CA ILE A 216 37.55 8.61 -1.43
C ILE A 216 38.60 7.64 -1.95
N GLU A 217 39.61 7.36 -1.15
CA GLU A 217 40.50 6.21 -1.29
C GLU A 217 40.24 5.32 -0.07
N LYS A 218 39.94 4.04 -0.31
CA LYS A 218 39.33 3.16 0.71
C LYS A 218 40.30 2.14 1.31
N THR A 219 41.47 1.96 0.73
CA THR A 219 42.35 0.82 1.00
C THR A 219 43.77 1.27 1.35
N SER A 220 44.37 0.64 2.35
CA SER A 220 45.81 0.81 2.56
C SER A 220 46.57 0.41 1.28
N GLN A 221 47.56 1.22 0.88
CA GLN A 221 48.30 1.14 -0.40
C GLN A 221 47.53 1.56 -1.67
N GLY A 222 46.21 1.73 -1.65
CA GLY A 222 45.47 2.20 -2.83
C GLY A 222 45.83 3.62 -3.25
N ALA A 223 46.45 4.39 -2.35
CA ALA A 223 47.02 5.71 -2.59
C ALA A 223 48.50 5.71 -3.05
N ALA A 224 49.14 4.56 -3.26
CA ALA A 224 50.58 4.47 -3.53
C ALA A 224 51.00 5.15 -4.84
N SER A 225 50.11 5.19 -5.81
CA SER A 225 50.33 5.86 -7.11
C SER A 225 49.64 7.22 -7.20
N ILE A 226 49.18 7.78 -6.06
CA ILE A 226 48.60 9.12 -5.99
C ILE A 226 49.67 10.09 -5.50
N SER A 227 50.04 11.07 -6.32
CA SER A 227 51.07 12.07 -5.99
C SER A 227 50.48 13.35 -5.40
N ASN A 228 51.34 14.20 -4.82
CA ASN A 228 50.97 15.50 -4.23
C ASN A 228 49.89 15.42 -3.13
N ILE A 229 49.83 14.29 -2.43
CA ILE A 229 49.04 14.12 -1.21
C ILE A 229 49.88 14.36 0.04
N PRO A 230 49.29 14.91 1.11
CA PRO A 230 50.03 15.21 2.34
C PRO A 230 50.34 13.95 3.17
N VAL A 231 49.64 12.84 2.90
CA VAL A 231 49.83 11.55 3.56
C VAL A 231 49.71 10.42 2.54
N ALA A 232 50.81 9.70 2.31
CA ALA A 232 50.85 8.57 1.38
C ALA A 232 50.35 7.25 1.99
N ASP A 233 49.96 6.33 1.10
CA ASP A 233 49.69 4.90 1.35
C ASP A 233 48.56 4.56 2.33
N GLN A 234 47.66 5.51 2.61
CA GLN A 234 46.62 5.34 3.61
C GLN A 234 45.26 5.84 3.11
N PRO A 235 44.15 5.20 3.51
CA PRO A 235 42.79 5.66 3.22
C PRO A 235 42.57 7.13 3.56
N PHE A 236 41.88 7.82 2.66
CA PHE A 236 41.57 9.23 2.84
C PHE A 236 40.25 9.65 2.20
N LEU A 237 39.73 10.77 2.70
CA LEU A 237 38.67 11.55 2.08
C LEU A 237 39.25 12.86 1.58
N LEU A 238 38.85 13.27 0.39
CA LEU A 238 39.19 14.56 -0.17
C LEU A 238 37.90 15.29 -0.56
N ASP A 239 37.71 16.48 -0.01
CA ASP A 239 36.70 17.42 -0.48
C ASP A 239 37.37 18.48 -1.35
N VAL A 240 36.76 18.76 -2.51
CA VAL A 240 37.21 19.76 -3.46
C VAL A 240 36.09 20.74 -3.69
N GLU A 241 36.30 22.01 -3.37
CA GLU A 241 35.27 23.02 -3.30
C GLU A 241 35.64 24.22 -4.18
N LEU A 242 34.70 24.69 -5.01
CA LEU A 242 34.84 25.92 -5.77
C LEU A 242 34.45 27.09 -4.87
N MET A 243 35.45 27.75 -4.30
CA MET A 243 35.27 28.84 -3.33
C MET A 243 34.91 30.16 -4.01
N ARG A 244 35.41 30.38 -5.22
CA ARG A 244 35.13 31.57 -6.01
C ARG A 244 35.21 31.25 -7.49
N TRP A 245 34.24 31.75 -8.26
CA TRP A 245 34.22 31.64 -9.71
C TRP A 245 34.01 33.00 -10.36
N ALA A 246 34.87 33.35 -11.31
CA ALA A 246 34.67 34.47 -12.23
C ALA A 246 34.88 34.05 -13.69
N SER A 247 35.93 33.28 -13.98
CA SER A 247 36.21 32.71 -15.31
C SER A 247 37.16 31.52 -15.21
N THR A 248 37.40 30.81 -16.31
CA THR A 248 38.34 29.65 -16.36
C THR A 248 39.77 30.02 -16.02
N GLU A 249 40.10 31.30 -16.06
CA GLU A 249 41.40 31.86 -15.69
C GLU A 249 41.36 32.57 -14.33
N ASP A 250 40.18 32.78 -13.77
CA ASP A 250 39.96 33.49 -12.51
C ASP A 250 39.01 32.73 -11.57
N PHE A 251 39.59 31.86 -10.76
CA PHE A 251 38.88 30.96 -9.85
C PHE A 251 39.72 30.61 -8.61
N VAL A 252 39.03 30.18 -7.56
CA VAL A 252 39.68 29.63 -6.35
C VAL A 252 39.06 28.29 -6.01
N THR A 253 39.87 27.23 -6.01
CA THR A 253 39.48 25.90 -5.53
C THR A 253 40.13 25.64 -4.18
N MET A 254 39.40 25.09 -3.22
CA MET A 254 39.95 24.56 -1.98
C MET A 254 39.96 23.04 -2.03
N GLN A 255 41.04 22.43 -1.55
CA GLN A 255 41.10 21.01 -1.26
C GLN A 255 41.24 20.79 0.24
N THR A 256 40.46 19.85 0.75
CA THR A 256 40.43 19.46 2.15
C THR A 256 40.63 17.95 2.27
N PHE A 257 41.76 17.54 2.82
CA PHE A 257 42.20 16.14 2.88
C PHE A 257 42.20 15.64 4.32
N ARG A 258 41.58 14.47 4.54
CA ARG A 258 41.51 13.78 5.84
C ARG A 258 41.91 12.33 5.67
N SER A 259 42.91 11.86 6.40
CA SER A 259 43.40 10.48 6.31
C SER A 259 43.25 9.71 7.61
N VAL A 260 43.06 8.39 7.52
CA VAL A 260 43.03 7.49 8.67
C VAL A 260 44.35 7.40 9.43
N LYS A 261 45.48 7.80 8.79
CA LYS A 261 46.79 7.86 9.46
C LYS A 261 46.84 8.92 10.54
N ASN A 262 46.28 10.10 10.25
CA ASN A 262 46.35 11.30 11.09
C ASN A 262 44.95 11.80 11.40
N ARG A 263 44.26 11.15 12.33
CA ARG A 263 42.84 11.40 12.66
C ARG A 263 42.58 12.73 13.37
N THR A 264 43.61 13.38 13.89
CA THR A 264 43.53 14.65 14.64
C THR A 264 43.72 15.88 13.76
N ASN A 265 44.12 15.67 12.51
CA ASN A 265 44.52 16.72 11.59
C ASN A 265 43.69 16.64 10.31
N GLU A 266 43.45 17.79 9.72
CA GLU A 266 42.99 17.95 8.35
C GLU A 266 44.00 18.79 7.59
N TYR A 267 44.20 18.49 6.32
CA TYR A 267 45.13 19.22 5.48
C TYR A 267 44.34 20.04 4.49
N VAL A 268 44.65 21.32 4.37
CA VAL A 268 43.98 22.23 3.43
C VAL A 268 44.99 22.90 2.53
N ARG A 269 44.62 23.08 1.26
CA ARG A 269 45.34 23.91 0.30
C ARG A 269 44.38 24.58 -0.67
N TYR A 270 44.89 25.57 -1.39
CA TYR A 270 44.12 26.33 -2.36
C TYR A 270 44.80 26.30 -3.73
N CYS A 271 43.99 26.20 -4.78
CA CYS A 271 44.39 26.50 -6.14
C CYS A 271 43.84 27.89 -6.49
N SER A 272 44.72 28.82 -6.83
CA SER A 272 44.36 30.15 -7.32
C SER A 272 44.79 30.25 -8.77
N ASN A 273 43.82 30.32 -9.69
CA ASN A 273 44.06 30.50 -11.13
C ASN A 273 45.06 29.47 -11.69
N GLY A 274 44.93 28.20 -11.28
CA GLY A 274 45.79 27.09 -11.71
C GLY A 274 47.06 26.86 -10.88
N THR A 275 47.38 27.74 -9.93
CA THR A 275 48.57 27.59 -9.07
C THR A 275 48.19 27.07 -7.69
N TRP A 276 48.77 25.94 -7.28
CA TRP A 276 48.52 25.33 -5.97
C TRP A 276 49.43 25.89 -4.87
N SER A 277 48.84 26.16 -3.71
CA SER A 277 49.60 26.37 -2.47
C SER A 277 50.10 25.04 -1.91
N GLY A 278 51.09 25.10 -1.02
CA GLY A 278 51.45 23.95 -0.19
C GLY A 278 50.30 23.50 0.72
N TRP A 279 50.33 22.23 1.13
CA TRP A 279 49.40 21.69 2.12
C TRP A 279 49.67 22.29 3.50
N THR A 280 48.64 22.87 4.09
CA THR A 280 48.66 23.39 5.46
C THR A 280 47.92 22.43 6.37
N ALA A 281 48.58 21.93 7.42
CA ALA A 281 47.93 21.11 8.43
C ALA A 281 47.11 21.99 9.39
N ARG A 282 45.81 21.72 9.49
CA ARG A 282 44.90 22.22 10.52
C ARG A 282 44.73 21.14 11.57
N VAL A 283 44.97 21.47 12.83
CA VAL A 283 44.77 20.55 13.95
C VAL A 283 43.41 20.85 14.57
N PHE A 284 42.61 19.82 14.85
CA PHE A 284 41.31 19.98 15.52
C PHE A 284 41.42 20.16 17.04
N THR A 285 42.62 20.40 17.56
CA THR A 285 42.81 20.66 18.96
C THR A 285 42.54 22.13 19.23
N ASP A 286 41.62 22.41 20.15
CA ASP A 286 41.53 23.69 20.85
C ASP A 286 42.76 23.85 21.75
N THR A 287 43.93 24.06 21.13
CA THR A 287 45.21 24.13 21.82
C THR A 287 46.05 25.24 21.21
N LYS A 288 45.59 26.48 21.33
CA LYS A 288 46.47 27.63 21.18
C LYS A 288 46.58 28.45 22.45
N TYR A 289 46.47 27.81 23.61
CA TYR A 289 46.91 28.42 24.85
C TYR A 289 47.45 27.36 25.82
N THR A 290 48.77 27.35 25.97
CA THR A 290 49.43 26.73 27.12
C THR A 290 49.74 27.87 28.08
N HIS A 291 49.16 27.84 29.28
CA HIS A 291 49.43 28.88 30.27
C HIS A 291 50.93 28.82 30.62
N PRO A 292 51.68 29.93 30.52
CA PRO A 292 53.09 29.94 30.87
C PRO A 292 53.31 29.52 32.32
N GLU A 293 54.42 28.84 32.60
CA GLU A 293 54.85 28.56 33.97
C GLU A 293 54.98 29.88 34.73
N SER A 294 54.32 30.00 35.88
CA SER A 294 54.37 31.20 36.70
C SER A 294 55.75 31.41 37.32
N GLY A 295 56.50 30.33 37.58
CA GLY A 295 57.78 30.41 38.31
C GLY A 295 57.65 30.76 39.80
N ALA A 296 56.46 31.13 40.28
CA ALA A 296 56.17 31.29 41.69
C ALA A 296 56.02 29.92 42.35
N ALA A 297 56.69 29.69 43.48
CA ALA A 297 56.50 28.46 44.25
C ALA A 297 55.04 28.33 44.72
N ALA A 298 54.53 27.10 44.84
CA ALA A 298 53.17 26.89 45.34
C ALA A 298 53.05 27.35 46.80
N GLY A 299 52.08 28.23 47.08
CA GLY A 299 51.88 28.76 48.43
C GLY A 299 50.84 29.87 48.50
N THR A 300 50.54 30.32 49.72
CA THR A 300 49.69 31.49 49.97
C THR A 300 50.57 32.73 50.12
N TYR A 301 50.30 33.74 49.30
CA TYR A 301 51.03 34.99 49.29
C TYR A 301 50.11 36.16 49.55
N ARG A 302 50.61 37.16 50.28
CA ARG A 302 49.92 38.41 50.57
C ARG A 302 50.21 39.50 49.55
N SER A 303 51.24 39.31 48.72
CA SER A 303 51.57 40.13 47.56
C SER A 303 52.13 39.27 46.43
N VAL A 304 51.87 39.65 45.18
CA VAL A 304 52.38 38.97 43.98
C VAL A 304 53.04 39.96 43.03
N THR A 305 54.09 39.51 42.37
CA THR A 305 54.68 40.23 41.23
C THR A 305 54.07 39.70 39.95
N VAL A 306 53.64 40.59 39.05
CA VAL A 306 53.11 40.23 37.74
C VAL A 306 54.00 40.78 36.64
N ASN A 307 54.08 40.07 35.51
CA ASN A 307 54.77 40.58 34.32
C ASN A 307 53.90 41.58 33.55
N SER A 308 54.44 42.13 32.46
CA SER A 308 53.73 43.09 31.58
C SER A 308 52.47 42.53 30.92
N GLN A 309 52.28 41.22 30.94
CA GLN A 309 51.11 40.52 30.40
C GLN A 309 50.11 40.12 31.50
N GLY A 310 50.39 40.45 32.77
CA GLY A 310 49.52 40.14 33.91
C GLY A 310 49.69 38.75 34.52
N HIS A 311 50.68 37.96 34.09
CA HIS A 311 50.96 36.65 34.70
C HIS A 311 51.77 36.81 35.99
N VAL A 312 51.39 36.08 37.05
CA VAL A 312 52.16 36.04 38.31
C VAL A 312 53.53 35.40 38.06
N THR A 313 54.60 36.06 38.49
CA THR A 313 56.00 35.60 38.34
C THR A 313 56.70 35.28 39.66
N ALA A 314 56.20 35.82 40.77
CA ALA A 314 56.70 35.57 42.12
C ALA A 314 55.62 35.96 43.16
N GLY A 315 55.75 35.44 44.37
CA GLY A 315 54.92 35.81 45.51
C GLY A 315 55.76 36.14 46.74
N THR A 316 55.32 37.12 47.54
CA THR A 316 55.96 37.50 48.80
C THR A 316 54.93 37.62 49.93
N ASN A 317 55.40 37.42 51.15
CA ASN A 317 54.63 37.64 52.37
C ASN A 317 55.33 38.72 53.18
N PRO A 318 54.89 39.99 53.08
CA PRO A 318 55.45 41.10 53.85
C PRO A 318 55.53 40.79 55.35
N THR A 319 56.66 41.13 55.97
CA THR A 319 56.88 40.90 57.42
C THR A 319 56.99 42.20 58.21
N THR A 320 57.08 43.33 57.51
CA THR A 320 57.16 44.66 58.11
C THR A 320 55.99 45.54 57.68
N LEU A 321 55.65 46.54 58.50
CA LEU A 321 54.56 47.48 58.23
C LEU A 321 54.79 48.27 56.93
N SER A 322 56.04 48.64 56.66
CA SER A 322 56.42 49.35 55.42
C SER A 322 56.15 48.52 54.16
N GLU A 323 56.38 47.20 54.21
CA GLU A 323 56.14 46.32 53.06
C GLU A 323 54.65 46.05 52.82
N TYR A 324 53.80 46.24 53.83
CA TYR A 324 52.33 46.29 53.66
C TYR A 324 51.85 47.65 53.13
N GLY A 325 52.73 48.64 52.95
CA GLY A 325 52.37 50.00 52.56
C GLY A 325 51.77 50.83 53.69
N ILE A 326 51.91 50.38 54.94
CA ILE A 326 51.41 51.11 56.13
C ILE A 326 52.44 52.17 56.50
N THR A 327 52.10 53.45 56.28
CA THR A 327 53.00 54.60 56.48
C THR A 327 52.70 55.42 57.74
N ASP A 328 51.55 55.21 58.36
CA ASP A 328 51.03 55.95 59.50
C ASP A 328 50.90 55.09 60.77
N ALA A 329 51.62 53.96 60.82
CA ALA A 329 51.62 53.13 62.00
C ALA A 329 52.22 53.88 63.20
N ALA A 330 51.48 53.95 64.30
CA ALA A 330 51.99 54.47 65.56
C ALA A 330 53.20 53.65 66.03
N ALA A 331 54.29 54.33 66.43
CA ALA A 331 55.48 53.66 66.94
C ALA A 331 55.15 52.84 68.19
N ARG A 332 55.85 51.73 68.45
CA ARG A 332 55.62 50.91 69.66
C ARG A 332 55.85 51.68 70.97
N SER A 333 56.64 52.75 70.90
CA SER A 333 56.87 53.70 72.00
C SER A 333 55.84 54.83 72.06
N HIS A 334 54.79 54.79 71.22
CA HIS A 334 53.68 55.72 71.33
C HIS A 334 52.96 55.44 72.64
N ASP A 335 53.30 56.28 73.60
CA ASP A 335 52.68 56.41 74.90
C ASP A 335 51.63 57.52 74.81
N HIS A 336 50.42 57.27 75.31
CA HIS A 336 49.39 58.29 75.44
C HIS A 336 49.67 59.31 76.57
N ASP A 337 50.83 59.22 77.22
CA ASP A 337 51.20 60.04 78.35
C ASP A 337 52.01 61.27 77.92
N GLY A 338 51.41 62.44 78.12
CA GLY A 338 52.11 63.71 78.25
C GLY A 338 51.78 64.78 77.23
N SER A 339 51.43 64.45 75.98
CA SER A 339 51.21 65.47 74.95
C SER A 339 49.75 65.87 74.71
N TYR A 340 48.76 65.11 75.19
CA TYR A 340 47.33 65.43 75.02
C TYR A 340 46.56 65.67 76.32
N LEU A 341 47.13 65.29 77.48
CA LEU A 341 46.57 65.57 78.80
C LEU A 341 47.72 65.87 79.78
N LYS A 342 47.72 67.09 80.34
CA LYS A 342 48.77 67.53 81.28
C LYS A 342 48.52 66.88 82.65
N LYS A 343 49.47 66.09 83.17
CA LYS A 343 49.42 65.55 84.54
C LYS A 343 49.98 66.55 85.55
N GLY A 344 49.08 67.26 86.23
CA GLY A 344 49.40 68.24 87.27
C GLY A 344 48.28 69.26 87.45
N ALA A 345 48.30 70.08 88.52
CA ALA A 345 47.24 71.03 88.82
C ALA A 345 46.98 71.98 87.64
N ILE A 346 45.81 71.84 87.04
CA ILE A 346 45.33 72.66 85.92
C ILE A 346 45.05 74.07 86.46
N LYS A 347 45.70 75.11 85.92
CA LYS A 347 45.44 76.50 86.30
C LYS A 347 44.27 77.05 85.48
N TRP A 348 43.63 78.12 85.95
CA TRP A 348 42.47 78.73 85.26
C TRP A 348 42.73 79.09 83.79
N ASN A 349 43.96 79.49 83.43
CA ASN A 349 44.35 79.75 82.03
C ASN A 349 44.43 78.50 81.14
N ASP A 350 44.55 77.32 81.74
CA ASP A 350 44.57 76.02 81.05
C ASP A 350 43.13 75.49 80.82
N LEU A 351 42.12 76.08 81.49
CA LEU A 351 40.70 75.82 81.27
C LEU A 351 40.14 76.93 80.38
N LYS A 352 40.30 76.79 79.06
CA LYS A 352 39.68 77.69 78.08
C LYS A 352 38.16 77.49 78.07
N GLY A 353 37.46 78.18 78.95
CA GLY A 353 36.00 78.28 78.96
C GLY A 353 35.55 79.67 79.40
N GLY A 354 35.16 80.49 78.40
CA GLY A 354 34.24 81.64 78.45
C GLY A 354 34.44 82.70 79.55
N SER A 355 34.62 83.96 79.22
CA SER A 355 33.74 84.75 78.35
C SER A 355 34.48 85.60 77.33
#